data_AF-A0A2V3PNJ5-F1
#
_entry.id   AF-A0A2V3PNJ5-F1
#
_cell.length_a   1.000
_cell.length_b   1.000
_cell.length_c   1.000
_cell.angle_alpha   90.00
_cell.angle_beta   90.00
_cell.angle_gamma   90.00
#
_symmetry.space_group_name_H-M   'P 1'
#
loop_
_entity.id
_entity.type
_entity.pdbx_description
1 polymer ?
#
loop_
_entity_poly.entity_id
_entity_poly.type
_entity_poly.pdbx_seq_one_letter_code
_entity_poly.pdbx_strand_id
1 'polypeptide(L)'
;MLKILWLSLFCLFKLITLGQDNCKQSLAEILSSAKDNTCIAVEGYYVDNSSFMVTNSSDPIIRVNTRYPVYEYKYQENPYSKINNQMAEVPIFIKREMQGENHQRILFLNKKQTTKNQLILNEGFILGINIIEDKAEYIQAVENRIYLTPLYALRDFLFNQGPMPQIDEETTPFTAKRKSYMSL
;
A
#
# COMPACT_ATOMS: atom_id res chain seq x y z
N MET A 1 52.05 8.16 13.69
CA MET A 1 51.11 7.84 14.77
C MET A 1 49.72 8.21 14.29
N LEU A 2 48.97 7.19 13.89
CA LEU A 2 47.58 7.22 13.43
C LEU A 2 46.70 7.09 14.68
N LYS A 3 45.74 7.99 14.92
CA LYS A 3 44.53 7.85 15.78
C LYS A 3 44.12 9.21 16.36
N ILE A 4 43.35 10.00 15.61
CA ILE A 4 42.18 10.68 16.18
C ILE A 4 41.05 10.42 15.20
N LEU A 5 40.43 9.27 15.46
CA LEU A 5 39.31 8.71 14.75
C LEU A 5 38.05 9.56 15.00
N TRP A 6 37.37 9.96 13.94
CA TRP A 6 36.00 9.47 13.69
C TRP A 6 34.97 9.59 14.85
N LEU A 7 34.91 10.71 15.56
CA LEU A 7 33.84 10.93 16.56
C LEU A 7 32.80 11.98 16.16
N SER A 8 33.04 12.79 15.11
CA SER A 8 32.10 13.85 14.71
C SER A 8 31.21 13.51 13.52
N LEU A 9 31.41 12.37 12.85
CA LEU A 9 30.60 11.97 11.69
C LEU A 9 29.33 11.17 12.06
N PHE A 10 29.09 10.90 13.36
CA PHE A 10 27.99 10.04 13.82
C PHE A 10 26.80 10.79 14.45
N CYS A 11 26.79 12.13 14.42
CA CYS A 11 25.68 12.94 14.95
C CYS A 11 24.72 13.48 13.88
N LEU A 12 24.91 13.14 12.59
CA LEU A 12 24.06 13.64 11.48
C LEU A 12 23.09 12.60 10.90
N PHE A 13 23.07 11.37 11.39
CA PHE A 13 22.17 10.30 10.90
C PHE A 13 21.01 9.95 11.85
N LYS A 14 20.64 10.88 12.74
CA LYS A 14 19.43 10.75 13.56
C LYS A 14 18.58 12.00 13.41
N LEU A 15 17.86 12.13 12.29
CA LEU A 15 16.62 12.91 12.14
C LEU A 15 16.04 12.80 10.72
N ILE A 16 15.92 11.58 10.18
CA ILE A 16 14.97 11.32 9.08
C ILE A 16 14.15 10.09 9.44
N THR A 17 13.31 10.27 10.46
CA THR A 17 12.08 9.49 10.62
C THR A 17 11.02 10.46 11.10
N LEU A 18 10.73 11.46 10.28
CA LEU A 18 9.56 12.32 10.45
C LEU A 18 8.63 12.05 9.27
N GLY A 19 7.41 11.61 9.60
CA GLY A 19 6.23 11.77 8.77
C GLY A 19 6.24 10.97 7.48
N GLN A 20 6.03 9.64 7.56
CA GLN A 20 5.10 9.07 6.59
C GLN A 20 3.75 9.71 6.90
N ASP A 21 3.39 10.78 6.19
CA ASP A 21 2.03 11.27 6.10
C ASP A 21 1.22 10.20 5.37
N ASN A 22 0.84 9.18 6.14
CA ASN A 22 0.11 8.02 5.69
C ASN A 22 -1.29 8.44 5.22
N CYS A 23 -1.77 7.76 4.17
CA CYS A 23 -3.11 7.93 3.62
C CYS A 23 -4.16 8.00 4.74
N LYS A 24 -4.84 9.13 4.83
CA LYS A 24 -5.81 9.45 5.89
C LYS A 24 -7.20 8.84 5.62
N GLN A 25 -7.38 8.14 4.50
CA GLN A 25 -8.70 7.69 4.06
C GLN A 25 -9.17 6.47 4.86
N SER A 26 -10.44 6.51 5.27
CA SER A 26 -11.09 5.37 5.92
C SER A 26 -11.34 4.25 4.91
N LEU A 27 -11.47 3.00 5.38
CA LEU A 27 -11.79 1.88 4.48
C LEU A 27 -13.09 2.15 3.69
N ALA A 28 -14.12 2.71 4.34
CA ALA A 28 -15.39 3.05 3.69
C ALA A 28 -15.24 4.09 2.56
N GLU A 29 -14.40 5.10 2.72
CA GLU A 29 -14.11 6.10 1.68
C GLU A 29 -13.42 5.46 0.45
N ILE A 30 -12.50 4.55 0.70
CA ILE A 30 -11.78 3.81 -0.35
C ILE A 30 -12.77 2.95 -1.15
N LEU A 31 -13.61 2.18 -0.45
CA LEU A 31 -14.64 1.34 -1.06
C LEU A 31 -15.65 2.16 -1.87
N SER A 32 -16.08 3.31 -1.34
CA SER A 32 -16.99 4.22 -2.06
C SER A 32 -16.34 4.77 -3.33
N SER A 33 -15.06 5.16 -3.26
CA SER A 33 -14.31 5.68 -4.42
C SER A 33 -14.15 4.65 -5.55
N ALA A 34 -14.04 3.36 -5.20
CA ALA A 34 -14.04 2.28 -6.17
C ALA A 34 -15.40 2.15 -6.88
N LYS A 35 -16.51 2.30 -6.14
CA LYS A 35 -17.87 2.23 -6.71
C LYS A 35 -18.19 3.40 -7.64
N ASP A 36 -17.76 4.61 -7.26
CA ASP A 36 -17.89 5.82 -8.07
C ASP A 36 -16.93 5.84 -9.27
N ASN A 37 -16.24 4.72 -9.52
CA ASN A 37 -15.37 4.53 -10.67
C ASN A 37 -14.18 5.52 -10.67
N THR A 38 -13.79 6.01 -9.49
CA THR A 38 -12.66 6.94 -9.31
C THR A 38 -11.35 6.17 -9.09
N CYS A 39 -11.45 4.98 -8.51
CA CYS A 39 -10.37 4.02 -8.34
C CYS A 39 -10.69 2.70 -9.05
N ILE A 40 -9.66 1.95 -9.45
CA ILE A 40 -9.78 0.57 -9.93
C ILE A 40 -9.36 -0.34 -8.78
N ALA A 41 -10.16 -1.37 -8.46
CA ALA A 41 -9.73 -2.42 -7.54
C ALA A 41 -9.14 -3.58 -8.33
N VAL A 42 -7.98 -4.08 -7.90
CA VAL A 42 -7.39 -5.31 -8.43
C VAL A 42 -7.03 -6.24 -7.29
N GLU A 43 -7.20 -7.53 -7.51
CA GLU A 43 -6.76 -8.58 -6.60
C GLU A 43 -5.55 -9.29 -7.18
N GLY A 44 -4.63 -9.73 -6.34
CA GLY A 44 -3.46 -10.47 -6.78
C GLY A 44 -2.38 -10.58 -5.73
N TYR A 45 -1.14 -10.75 -6.17
CA TYR A 45 0.03 -10.85 -5.28
C TYR A 45 1.29 -10.31 -5.96
N TYR A 46 2.27 -9.89 -5.16
CA TYR A 46 3.55 -9.47 -5.72
C TYR A 46 4.40 -10.70 -6.11
N VAL A 47 4.90 -10.70 -7.34
CA VAL A 47 5.76 -11.79 -7.87
C VAL A 47 7.23 -11.53 -7.54
N ASP A 48 7.61 -10.27 -7.46
CA ASP A 48 8.93 -9.81 -7.06
C ASP A 48 8.85 -8.47 -6.35
N ASN A 49 9.96 -7.74 -6.26
CA ASN A 49 10.04 -6.51 -5.50
C ASN A 49 9.23 -5.34 -6.09
N SER A 50 8.83 -5.38 -7.37
CA SER A 50 8.17 -4.23 -8.02
C SER A 50 7.02 -4.61 -8.96
N SER A 51 6.66 -5.90 -9.01
CA SER A 51 5.64 -6.39 -9.95
C SER A 51 4.53 -7.17 -9.26
N PHE A 52 3.31 -6.99 -9.75
CA PHE A 52 2.10 -7.60 -9.22
C PHE A 52 1.42 -8.47 -10.28
N MET A 53 1.12 -9.71 -9.92
CA MET A 53 0.30 -10.62 -10.71
C MET A 53 -1.16 -10.35 -10.38
N VAL A 54 -1.93 -9.86 -11.35
CA VAL A 54 -3.36 -9.60 -11.18
C VAL A 54 -4.14 -10.89 -11.40
N THR A 55 -4.98 -11.27 -10.44
CA THR A 55 -5.89 -12.42 -10.52
C THR A 55 -7.34 -12.00 -10.72
N ASN A 56 -7.72 -10.80 -10.28
CA ASN A 56 -9.05 -10.23 -10.51
C ASN A 56 -8.98 -8.70 -10.72
N SER A 57 -9.94 -8.13 -11.44
CA SER A 57 -9.99 -6.68 -11.72
C SER A 57 -11.43 -6.19 -11.79
N SER A 58 -11.69 -5.01 -11.22
CA SER A 58 -12.97 -4.31 -11.34
C SER A 58 -13.08 -3.50 -12.64
N ASP A 59 -12.00 -3.35 -13.40
CA ASP A 59 -11.95 -2.56 -14.63
C ASP A 59 -11.33 -3.37 -15.79
N PRO A 60 -11.97 -3.41 -16.98
CA PRO A 60 -11.50 -4.19 -18.12
C PRO A 60 -10.21 -3.69 -18.75
N ILE A 61 -9.74 -2.47 -18.42
CA ILE A 61 -8.44 -1.99 -18.90
C ILE A 61 -7.28 -2.85 -18.38
N ILE A 62 -7.45 -3.48 -17.22
CA ILE A 62 -6.47 -4.36 -16.59
C ILE A 62 -6.82 -5.81 -16.90
N ARG A 63 -5.86 -6.55 -17.45
CA ARG A 63 -6.02 -7.96 -17.77
C ARG A 63 -5.68 -8.80 -16.53
N VAL A 64 -6.51 -9.81 -16.28
CA VAL A 64 -6.21 -10.85 -15.28
C VAL A 64 -5.14 -11.81 -15.80
N ASN A 65 -4.53 -12.58 -14.90
CA ASN A 65 -3.40 -13.48 -15.14
C ASN A 65 -2.23 -12.79 -15.85
N THR A 66 -2.06 -11.50 -15.56
CA THR A 66 -1.04 -10.66 -16.18
C THR A 66 -0.21 -9.99 -15.09
N ARG A 67 1.10 -9.95 -15.32
CA ARG A 67 2.06 -9.30 -14.44
C ARG A 67 2.24 -7.85 -14.86
N TYR A 68 2.16 -6.95 -13.90
CA TYR A 68 2.34 -5.52 -14.11
C TYR A 68 3.41 -4.93 -13.19
N PRO A 69 4.22 -3.96 -13.65
CA PRO A 69 4.97 -3.11 -12.76
C PRO A 69 4.03 -2.22 -11.94
N VAL A 70 4.40 -1.97 -10.68
CA VAL A 70 3.61 -1.16 -9.74
C VAL A 70 4.37 0.10 -9.36
N TYR A 71 3.68 1.23 -9.45
CA TYR A 71 4.20 2.54 -9.04
C TYR A 71 3.24 3.19 -8.04
N GLU A 72 3.77 4.15 -7.30
CA GLU A 72 3.04 5.06 -6.44
C GLU A 72 3.05 6.46 -7.05
N TYR A 73 1.89 7.09 -7.18
CA TYR A 73 1.77 8.48 -7.59
C TYR A 73 1.76 9.36 -6.35
N LYS A 74 2.90 9.98 -6.04
CA LYS A 74 3.11 10.75 -4.80
C LYS A 74 3.90 12.03 -5.03
N TYR A 75 3.92 12.90 -4.03
CA TYR A 75 4.78 14.08 -4.07
C TYR A 75 6.25 13.69 -4.04
N GLN A 76 7.03 14.26 -4.95
CA GLN A 76 8.48 14.19 -4.88
C GLN A 76 9.05 15.48 -4.32
N GLU A 77 9.84 15.34 -3.25
CA GLU A 77 10.68 16.43 -2.77
C GLU A 77 11.75 16.72 -3.84
N ASN A 78 11.75 17.95 -4.34
CA ASN A 78 12.79 18.41 -5.25
C ASN A 78 13.81 19.23 -4.44
N PRO A 79 15.03 18.73 -4.21
CA PRO A 79 16.02 19.43 -3.38
C PRO A 79 16.51 20.75 -3.97
N TYR A 80 16.18 21.05 -5.23
CA TYR A 80 16.58 22.25 -5.95
C TYR A 80 15.43 23.25 -6.18
N SER A 81 14.22 22.93 -5.71
CA SER A 81 13.03 23.77 -5.88
C SER A 81 12.40 24.05 -4.52
N LYS A 82 12.09 25.32 -4.22
CA LYS A 82 11.29 25.69 -3.04
C LYS A 82 9.80 25.33 -3.16
N ILE A 83 9.38 24.78 -4.31
CA ILE A 83 8.01 24.37 -4.58
C ILE A 83 7.92 22.86 -4.38
N ASN A 84 7.39 22.44 -3.23
CA ASN A 84 7.23 21.04 -2.79
C ASN A 84 6.03 20.30 -3.43
N ASN A 85 5.63 20.62 -4.66
CA ASN A 85 4.28 20.26 -5.13
C ASN A 85 4.23 19.52 -6.48
N GLN A 86 5.30 18.85 -6.92
CA GLN A 86 5.22 18.02 -8.13
C GLN A 86 4.93 16.56 -7.75
N MET A 87 3.76 16.06 -8.15
CA MET A 87 3.44 14.65 -8.07
C MET A 87 4.12 13.90 -9.22
N ALA A 88 4.69 12.74 -8.92
CA ALA A 88 5.34 11.88 -9.90
C ALA A 88 5.06 10.40 -9.60
N GLU A 89 5.17 9.58 -10.63
CA GLU A 89 5.12 8.12 -10.53
C GLU A 89 6.47 7.60 -10.03
N VAL A 90 6.46 6.87 -8.92
CA VAL A 90 7.66 6.33 -8.28
C VAL A 90 7.52 4.82 -8.17
N PRO A 91 8.50 4.02 -8.63
CA PRO A 91 8.41 2.57 -8.51
C PRO A 91 8.31 2.16 -7.04
N ILE A 92 7.43 1.20 -6.75
CA ILE A 92 7.33 0.62 -5.42
C ILE A 92 8.33 -0.53 -5.31
N PHE A 93 9.02 -0.60 -4.17
CA PHE A 93 9.88 -1.71 -3.81
C PHE A 93 9.38 -2.36 -2.53
N ILE A 94 8.80 -3.56 -2.66
CA ILE A 94 8.33 -4.35 -1.52
C ILE A 94 9.40 -5.31 -1.01
N LYS A 95 9.27 -5.72 0.25
CA LYS A 95 10.16 -6.69 0.87
C LYS A 95 9.85 -8.11 0.42
N ARG A 96 10.85 -9.00 0.48
CA ARG A 96 10.71 -10.38 0.02
C ARG A 96 9.64 -11.16 0.77
N GLU A 97 9.43 -10.89 2.06
CA GLU A 97 8.38 -11.53 2.87
C GLU A 97 6.94 -11.18 2.45
N MET A 98 6.76 -10.24 1.52
CA MET A 98 5.45 -9.83 1.01
C MET A 98 5.14 -10.43 -0.37
N GLN A 99 6.05 -11.24 -0.92
CA GLN A 99 5.98 -11.82 -2.27
C GLN A 99 5.39 -13.24 -2.22
N GLY A 100 4.67 -13.61 -3.26
CA GLY A 100 4.15 -14.97 -3.46
C GLY A 100 2.64 -15.07 -3.32
N GLU A 101 2.09 -16.14 -3.88
CA GLU A 101 0.64 -16.42 -3.94
C GLU A 101 -0.02 -16.52 -2.57
N ASN A 102 0.73 -16.90 -1.54
CA ASN A 102 0.29 -16.97 -0.16
C ASN A 102 0.15 -15.59 0.51
N HIS A 103 0.54 -14.51 -0.17
CA HIS A 103 0.45 -13.13 0.30
C HIS A 103 -0.47 -12.29 -0.60
N GLN A 104 -1.71 -12.77 -0.81
CA GLN A 104 -2.68 -12.08 -1.64
C GLN A 104 -3.12 -10.74 -1.04
N ARG A 105 -3.42 -9.80 -1.93
CA ARG A 105 -3.79 -8.42 -1.63
C ARG A 105 -4.84 -7.91 -2.58
N ILE A 106 -5.62 -6.95 -2.11
CA ILE A 106 -6.45 -6.09 -2.96
C ILE A 106 -5.80 -4.71 -3.00
N LEU A 107 -5.44 -4.25 -4.19
CA LEU A 107 -4.88 -2.92 -4.43
C LEU A 107 -5.96 -1.99 -5.00
N PHE A 108 -5.95 -0.73 -4.56
CA PHE A 108 -6.78 0.34 -5.12
C PHE A 108 -5.90 1.28 -5.93
N LEU A 109 -6.17 1.32 -7.24
CA LEU A 109 -5.37 2.04 -8.21
C LEU A 109 -6.01 3.38 -8.55
N ASN A 110 -5.18 4.40 -8.79
CA ASN A 110 -5.61 5.65 -9.38
C ASN A 110 -6.03 5.42 -10.84
N LYS A 111 -7.33 5.52 -11.13
CA LYS A 111 -7.86 5.26 -12.47
C LYS A 111 -7.34 6.24 -13.53
N LYS A 112 -7.05 7.49 -13.16
CA LYS A 112 -6.57 8.51 -14.12
C LYS A 112 -5.14 8.25 -14.58
N GLN A 113 -4.31 7.67 -13.73
CA GLN A 113 -2.89 7.43 -14.02
C GLN A 113 -2.60 5.97 -14.41
N THR A 114 -3.43 5.03 -13.97
CA THR A 114 -3.28 3.62 -14.32
C THR A 114 -3.49 3.42 -15.82
N THR A 115 -2.62 2.62 -16.44
CA THR A 115 -2.71 2.30 -17.87
C THR A 115 -2.70 0.79 -18.09
N LYS A 116 -2.92 0.35 -19.33
CA LYS A 116 -2.85 -1.06 -19.72
C LYS A 116 -1.49 -1.73 -19.51
N ASN A 117 -0.45 -1.00 -19.11
CA ASN A 117 0.93 -1.49 -18.97
C ASN A 117 1.48 -1.34 -17.54
N GLN A 118 0.82 -0.60 -16.65
CA GLN A 118 1.32 -0.34 -15.29
C GLN A 118 0.18 -0.06 -14.32
N LEU A 119 0.36 -0.49 -13.06
CA LEU A 119 -0.59 -0.21 -11.98
C LEU A 119 -0.07 0.98 -11.18
N ILE A 120 -0.93 1.99 -11.00
CA ILE A 120 -0.56 3.20 -10.25
C ILE A 120 -1.39 3.29 -8.99
N LEU A 121 -0.76 3.18 -7.83
CA LEU A 121 -1.37 3.46 -6.53
C LEU A 121 -1.40 4.97 -6.29
N ASN A 122 -2.41 5.45 -5.57
CA ASN A 122 -2.35 6.78 -4.99
C ASN A 122 -1.34 6.81 -3.84
N GLU A 123 -0.82 8.00 -3.56
CA GLU A 123 0.01 8.25 -2.38
C GLU A 123 -0.60 7.64 -1.12
N GLY A 124 0.20 6.84 -0.41
CA GLY A 124 -0.17 6.23 0.85
C GLY A 124 -1.08 4.99 0.76
N PHE A 125 -1.39 4.49 -0.44
CA PHE A 125 -2.07 3.19 -0.65
C PHE A 125 -1.10 2.00 -0.72
N ILE A 126 0.16 2.20 -0.32
CA ILE A 126 1.36 1.51 -0.82
C ILE A 126 1.26 -0.03 -0.83
N LEU A 127 0.47 -0.64 0.06
CA LEU A 127 0.44 -2.10 0.25
C LEU A 127 -0.95 -2.73 0.07
N GLY A 128 -2.00 -1.93 -0.15
CA GLY A 128 -3.39 -2.41 -0.27
C GLY A 128 -3.94 -3.10 0.98
N ILE A 129 -5.05 -3.82 0.80
CA ILE A 129 -5.70 -4.65 1.82
C ILE A 129 -5.08 -6.05 1.78
N ASN A 130 -4.70 -6.59 2.95
CA ASN A 130 -4.18 -7.95 3.07
C ASN A 130 -5.33 -8.96 3.04
N ILE A 131 -5.15 -10.09 2.37
CA ILE A 131 -6.09 -11.22 2.45
C ILE A 131 -5.50 -12.27 3.38
N ILE A 132 -6.24 -12.61 4.44
CA ILE A 132 -5.87 -13.63 5.43
C ILE A 132 -7.04 -14.59 5.55
N GLU A 133 -6.83 -15.82 5.08
CA GLU A 133 -7.85 -16.87 5.05
C GLU A 133 -9.14 -16.38 4.36
N ASP A 134 -10.25 -16.29 5.08
CA ASP A 134 -11.55 -15.83 4.60
C ASP A 134 -11.84 -14.35 4.91
N LYS A 135 -10.83 -13.61 5.36
CA LYS A 135 -10.94 -12.20 5.77
C LYS A 135 -10.01 -11.29 4.97
N ALA A 136 -10.41 -10.03 4.91
CA ALA A 136 -9.63 -8.93 4.39
C ALA A 136 -9.27 -7.97 5.53
N GLU A 137 -7.97 -7.70 5.71
CA GLU A 137 -7.46 -6.80 6.75
C GLU A 137 -6.94 -5.50 6.16
N TYR A 138 -7.39 -4.38 6.72
CA TYR A 138 -6.91 -3.04 6.41
C TYR A 138 -6.42 -2.35 7.68
N ILE A 139 -5.22 -1.79 7.64
CA ILE A 139 -4.62 -1.10 8.79
C ILE A 139 -4.57 0.39 8.49
N GLN A 140 -5.30 1.18 9.27
CA GLN A 140 -5.24 2.64 9.16
C GLN A 140 -4.18 3.19 10.11
N ALA A 141 -3.15 3.82 9.56
CA ALA A 141 -1.97 4.25 10.31
C ALA A 141 -2.26 5.32 11.40
N VAL A 142 -3.30 6.14 11.22
CA VAL A 142 -3.65 7.23 12.16
C VAL A 142 -4.21 6.69 13.47
N GLU A 143 -5.03 5.64 13.39
CA GLU A 143 -5.73 5.10 14.56
C GLU A 143 -5.07 3.83 15.10
N ASN A 144 -4.10 3.28 14.36
CA ASN A 144 -3.48 1.99 14.65
C ASN A 144 -4.54 0.87 14.85
N ARG A 145 -5.64 1.01 14.12
CA ARG A 145 -6.79 0.10 14.12
C ARG A 145 -6.74 -0.82 12.92
N ILE A 146 -7.13 -2.05 13.16
CA ILE A 146 -7.29 -3.09 12.14
C ILE A 146 -8.78 -3.18 11.83
N TYR A 147 -9.12 -2.93 10.58
CA TYR A 147 -10.47 -3.13 10.06
C TYR A 147 -10.53 -4.48 9.38
N LEU A 148 -11.54 -5.27 9.74
CA LEU A 148 -11.77 -6.59 9.17
C LEU A 148 -13.09 -6.60 8.41
N THR A 149 -13.10 -7.35 7.32
CA THR A 149 -14.33 -7.65 6.60
C THR A 149 -14.24 -9.03 5.95
N PRO A 150 -15.35 -9.78 5.83
CA PRO A 150 -15.33 -11.05 5.13
C PRO A 150 -14.89 -10.87 3.67
N LEU A 151 -13.92 -11.69 3.23
CA LEU A 151 -13.33 -11.59 1.90
C LEU A 151 -14.38 -11.76 0.80
N TYR A 152 -15.33 -12.68 0.99
CA TYR A 152 -16.38 -12.92 0.00
C TYR A 152 -17.24 -11.66 -0.21
N ALA A 153 -17.63 -10.98 0.88
CA ALA A 153 -18.46 -9.78 0.81
C ALA A 153 -17.72 -8.63 0.14
N LEU A 154 -16.43 -8.48 0.45
CA LEU A 154 -15.56 -7.48 -0.18
C LEU A 154 -15.38 -7.75 -1.68
N ARG A 155 -15.10 -9.00 -2.07
CA ARG A 155 -14.98 -9.40 -3.49
C ARG A 155 -16.29 -9.16 -4.23
N ASP A 156 -17.42 -9.51 -3.64
CA ASP A 156 -18.72 -9.29 -4.26
C ASP A 156 -18.98 -7.80 -4.48
N PHE A 157 -18.70 -6.95 -3.49
CA PHE A 157 -18.82 -5.51 -3.64
C PHE A 157 -17.93 -4.93 -4.75
N LEU A 158 -16.65 -5.32 -4.77
CA LEU A 158 -15.64 -4.77 -5.67
C LEU A 158 -15.75 -5.28 -7.11
N PHE A 159 -16.12 -6.54 -7.30
CA PHE A 159 -16.05 -7.21 -8.61
C PHE A 159 -17.41 -7.66 -9.15
N ASN A 160 -18.38 -7.95 -8.27
CA ASN A 160 -19.66 -8.57 -8.64
C ASN A 160 -20.90 -7.69 -8.36
N GLN A 161 -20.71 -6.38 -8.10
CA GLN A 161 -21.79 -5.43 -7.81
C GLN A 161 -22.60 -5.73 -6.52
N GLY A 162 -22.00 -6.39 -5.55
CA GLY A 162 -22.59 -6.66 -4.24
C GLY A 162 -22.82 -5.41 -3.38
N PRO A 163 -23.47 -5.57 -2.21
CA PRO A 163 -23.69 -4.48 -1.26
C PRO A 163 -22.40 -4.08 -0.53
N MET A 164 -22.37 -2.87 0.05
CA MET A 164 -21.26 -2.42 0.88
C MET A 164 -21.06 -3.42 2.05
N PRO A 165 -19.84 -3.97 2.23
CA PRO A 165 -19.62 -4.94 3.28
C PRO A 165 -19.72 -4.28 4.67
N GLN A 166 -20.14 -5.07 5.66
CA GLN A 166 -20.03 -4.66 7.05
C GLN A 166 -18.54 -4.66 7.43
N ILE A 167 -18.11 -3.60 8.11
CA ILE A 167 -16.73 -3.43 8.56
C ILE A 167 -16.75 -3.66 10.06
N ASP A 168 -16.15 -4.76 10.49
CA ASP A 168 -15.99 -5.07 11.89
C ASP A 168 -14.74 -4.34 12.40
N GLU A 169 -14.93 -3.45 13.37
CA GLU A 169 -13.82 -2.87 14.13
C GLU A 169 -13.38 -3.88 15.19
N GLU A 170 -12.38 -4.71 14.87
CA GLU A 170 -11.68 -5.42 15.95
C GLU A 170 -10.81 -4.40 16.70
N THR A 171 -11.16 -4.16 17.97
CA THR A 171 -10.40 -3.32 18.91
C THR A 171 -9.16 -4.03 19.45
N THR A 172 -8.47 -4.80 18.61
CA THR A 172 -7.13 -5.28 18.93
C THR A 172 -6.15 -4.15 18.57
N PRO A 173 -5.50 -3.49 19.55
CA PRO A 173 -4.47 -2.51 19.24
C PRO A 173 -3.42 -3.20 18.38
N PHE A 174 -3.11 -2.64 17.21
CA PHE A 174 -2.03 -3.16 16.38
C PHE A 174 -0.74 -3.10 17.20
N THR A 175 -0.34 -4.25 17.73
CA THR A 175 0.90 -4.38 18.45
C THR A 175 1.94 -4.67 17.39
N ALA A 176 2.59 -3.62 16.87
CA ALA A 176 3.79 -3.82 16.10
C ALA A 176 4.69 -4.75 16.94
N LYS A 177 5.02 -5.94 16.43
CA LYS A 177 6.06 -6.78 17.04
C LYS A 177 7.34 -5.96 17.01
N ARG A 178 7.58 -5.21 18.09
CA ARG A 178 8.86 -4.56 18.36
C ARG A 178 9.82 -5.70 18.59
N LYS A 179 10.46 -6.20 17.52
CA LYS A 179 11.69 -6.96 17.69
C LYS A 179 12.66 -5.99 18.35
N SER A 180 12.88 -6.19 19.64
CA SER A 180 13.97 -5.59 20.39
C SER A 180 15.26 -6.04 19.70
N TYR A 181 15.80 -5.18 18.84
CA TYR A 181 17.20 -5.27 18.47
C TYR A 181 18.01 -4.82 19.69
N MET A 182 18.23 -5.74 20.64
CA MET A 182 19.44 -5.67 21.45
C MET A 182 20.55 -6.22 20.56
N SER A 183 21.33 -5.32 19.99
CA SER A 183 22.63 -5.65 19.39
C SER A 183 23.62 -5.93 20.52
N LEU A 184 24.33 -7.07 20.38
CA LEU A 184 25.63 -7.33 21.01
C LEU A 184 26.63 -6.22 20.69
#